data_AF-A0A643K5J1-F1
#
_entry.id   AF-A0A643K5J1-F1
#
_cell.length_a   1.000
_cell.length_b   1.000
_cell.length_c   1.000
_cell.angle_alpha   90.00
_cell.angle_beta   90.00
_cell.angle_gamma   90.00
#
_symmetry.space_group_name_H-M   'P 1'
#
loop_
_entity.id
_entity.type
_entity.pdbx_description
1 polymer ?
#
loop_
_entity_poly.entity_id
_entity_poly.type
_entity_poly.pdbx_seq_one_letter_code
_entity_poly.pdbx_strand_id
1 'polypeptide(L)'
;MDDQQDENAGSVVTISADRYDDIAVAITSAVATATELTPLELPPLADIGVDPEALDAVFQPSCDTSRQITFQYAGLLVSLFGDGTVTVKQR
;
A
#
# COMPACT_ATOMS: atom_id res chain seq x y z
N MET A 1 -19.33 -13.72 -3.80
CA MET A 1 -19.34 -13.41 -2.36
C MET A 1 -18.32 -12.29 -2.26
N ASP A 2 -18.70 -11.13 -2.84
CA ASP A 2 -17.79 -10.06 -3.24
C ASP A 2 -18.58 -8.77 -3.08
N ASP A 3 -18.99 -8.49 -1.85
CA ASP A 3 -19.79 -7.34 -1.48
C ASP A 3 -19.05 -6.63 -0.35
N GLN A 4 -18.33 -5.57 -0.71
CA GLN A 4 -18.70 -4.20 -0.29
C GLN A 4 -17.61 -3.24 -0.80
N GLN A 5 -17.81 -2.70 -2.00
CA GLN A 5 -17.13 -1.46 -2.38
C GLN A 5 -17.68 -0.35 -1.47
N ASP A 6 -16.84 0.10 -0.54
CA ASP A 6 -17.11 1.25 0.31
C ASP A 6 -17.20 2.50 -0.58
N GLU A 7 -18.42 3.01 -0.74
CA GLU A 7 -18.70 4.33 -1.27
C GLU A 7 -18.24 5.37 -0.23
N ASN A 8 -17.00 5.84 -0.33
CA ASN A 8 -16.55 7.02 0.37
C ASN A 8 -16.05 8.07 -0.63
N ALA A 9 -16.60 9.29 -0.56
CA ALA A 9 -16.37 10.40 -1.47
C ALA A 9 -14.98 11.06 -1.32
N GLY A 10 -13.95 10.29 -0.97
CA GLY A 10 -12.54 10.61 -1.12
C GLY A 10 -11.88 9.35 -1.69
N SER A 11 -11.08 9.47 -2.76
CA SER A 11 -10.57 8.31 -3.48
C SER A 11 -9.75 7.39 -2.55
N VAL A 12 -10.35 6.28 -2.11
CA VAL A 12 -9.70 5.24 -1.32
C VAL A 12 -9.43 4.06 -2.25
N VAL A 13 -8.15 3.76 -2.50
CA VAL A 13 -7.73 2.63 -3.32
C VAL A 13 -7.31 1.49 -2.40
N THR A 14 -7.96 0.35 -2.51
CA THR A 14 -7.63 -0.87 -1.74
C THR A 14 -7.15 -1.96 -2.68
N ILE A 15 -5.99 -2.54 -2.41
CA ILE A 15 -5.43 -3.68 -3.17
C ILE A 15 -4.90 -4.75 -2.22
N SER A 16 -4.65 -5.94 -2.76
CA SER A 16 -4.02 -7.05 -2.03
C SER A 16 -2.56 -7.15 -2.46
N ALA A 17 -1.64 -7.07 -1.49
CA ALA A 17 -0.20 -7.24 -1.72
C ALA A 17 0.15 -8.65 -2.18
N ASP A 18 -0.64 -9.69 -1.85
CA ASP A 18 -0.45 -11.08 -2.31
C ASP A 18 -0.44 -11.26 -3.83
N ARG A 19 -0.97 -10.28 -4.57
CA ARG A 19 -0.93 -10.28 -6.04
C ARG A 19 0.42 -9.83 -6.61
N TYR A 20 1.32 -9.38 -5.75
CA TYR A 20 2.63 -8.86 -6.09
C TYR A 20 3.70 -9.66 -5.36
N ASP A 21 4.83 -9.90 -6.02
CA ASP A 21 6.00 -10.51 -5.39
C ASP A 21 6.64 -9.58 -4.34
N ASP A 22 6.41 -8.27 -4.44
CA ASP A 22 6.99 -7.25 -3.58
C ASP A 22 5.92 -6.30 -3.02
N ILE A 23 5.91 -6.13 -1.70
CA ILE A 23 5.04 -5.16 -1.00
C ILE A 23 5.29 -3.74 -1.48
N ALA A 24 6.56 -3.42 -1.76
CA ALA A 24 6.95 -2.15 -2.34
C ALA A 24 6.22 -1.87 -3.66
N VAL A 25 6.18 -2.85 -4.57
CA VAL A 25 5.50 -2.73 -5.86
C VAL A 25 4.00 -2.59 -5.68
N ALA A 26 3.40 -3.35 -4.73
CA ALA A 26 1.98 -3.20 -4.40
C ALA A 26 1.67 -1.76 -3.97
N ILE A 27 2.44 -1.20 -3.02
CA ILE A 27 2.27 0.18 -2.56
C ILE A 27 2.38 1.17 -3.73
N THR A 28 3.46 1.10 -4.52
CA THR A 28 3.68 2.03 -5.63
C THR A 28 2.57 1.91 -6.67
N SER A 29 2.08 0.71 -6.95
CA SER A 29 0.95 0.47 -7.86
C SER A 29 -0.37 1.06 -7.33
N ALA A 30 -0.65 0.94 -6.03
CA ALA A 30 -1.85 1.50 -5.42
C ALA A 30 -1.83 3.04 -5.45
N VAL A 31 -0.67 3.62 -5.13
CA VAL A 31 -0.45 5.07 -5.13
C VAL A 31 -0.52 5.63 -6.56
N ALA A 32 0.07 4.92 -7.52
CA ALA A 32 -0.02 5.24 -8.95
C ALA A 32 -1.47 5.27 -9.41
N THR A 33 -2.25 4.25 -9.06
CA THR A 33 -3.69 4.18 -9.35
C THR A 33 -4.45 5.34 -8.69
N ALA A 34 -4.13 5.68 -7.44
CA ALA A 34 -4.79 6.76 -6.72
C ALA A 34 -4.43 8.17 -7.22
N THR A 35 -3.28 8.32 -7.88
CA THR A 35 -2.80 9.61 -8.43
C THR A 35 -2.98 9.74 -9.93
N GLU A 36 -3.49 8.68 -10.59
CA GLU A 36 -3.51 8.54 -12.04
C GLU A 36 -2.11 8.73 -12.68
N LEU A 37 -1.05 8.46 -11.90
CA LEU A 37 0.34 8.52 -12.34
C LEU A 37 0.88 7.12 -12.59
N THR A 38 2.03 7.05 -13.23
CA THR A 38 2.75 5.78 -13.36
C THR A 38 3.62 5.51 -12.13
N PRO A 39 3.82 4.25 -11.73
CA PRO A 39 4.70 3.91 -10.61
C PRO A 39 6.16 4.34 -10.82
N LEU A 40 6.56 4.61 -12.07
CA LEU A 40 7.88 5.10 -12.44
C LEU A 40 8.03 6.62 -12.24
N GLU A 41 6.92 7.36 -12.19
CA GLU A 41 6.90 8.80 -11.90
C GLU A 41 6.83 9.09 -10.40
N LEU A 42 6.52 8.08 -9.59
CA LEU A 42 6.50 8.20 -8.15
C LEU A 42 7.94 8.11 -7.59
N PRO A 43 8.27 8.91 -6.56
CA PRO A 43 9.57 8.82 -5.90
C PRO A 43 9.76 7.43 -5.31
N PRO A 44 10.97 6.84 -5.32
CA PRO A 44 11.17 5.52 -4.72
C PRO A 44 10.83 5.54 -3.22
N LEU A 45 10.31 4.44 -2.67
CA LEU A 45 9.99 4.34 -1.23
C LEU A 45 11.21 4.63 -0.34
N ALA A 46 12.41 4.29 -0.82
CA ALA A 46 13.66 4.61 -0.14
C ALA A 46 13.88 6.13 0.05
N ASP A 47 13.33 6.97 -0.82
CA ASP A 47 13.47 8.44 -0.73
C ASP A 47 12.75 9.02 0.50
N ILE A 48 11.65 8.39 0.92
CA ILE A 48 10.92 8.74 2.15
C ILE A 48 11.44 8.00 3.38
N GLY A 49 12.52 7.22 3.25
CA GLY A 49 13.09 6.41 4.33
C GLY A 49 12.33 5.10 4.60
N VAL A 50 11.50 4.64 3.65
CA VAL A 50 10.82 3.35 3.73
C VAL A 50 11.59 2.33 2.91
N ASP A 51 12.20 1.37 3.60
CA ASP A 51 12.98 0.31 2.96
C ASP A 51 12.05 -0.83 2.49
N PRO A 52 12.12 -1.22 1.20
CA PRO A 52 11.26 -2.26 0.63
C PRO A 52 11.55 -3.65 1.23
N GLU A 53 12.82 -3.98 1.50
CA GLU A 53 13.18 -5.25 2.14
C GLU A 53 12.73 -5.28 3.60
N ALA A 54 12.79 -4.14 4.30
CA ALA A 54 12.27 -4.06 5.67
C ALA A 54 10.75 -4.25 5.71
N LEU A 55 10.01 -3.69 4.74
CA LEU A 55 8.58 -3.95 4.62
C LEU A 55 8.31 -5.44 4.39
N ASP A 56 8.98 -6.05 3.42
CA ASP A 56 8.85 -7.49 3.17
C ASP A 56 9.12 -8.29 4.46
N ALA A 57 10.24 -8.04 5.13
CA ALA A 57 10.62 -8.70 6.37
C ALA A 57 9.59 -8.52 7.51
N VAL A 58 8.97 -7.34 7.62
CA VAL A 58 7.96 -7.06 8.66
C VAL A 58 6.64 -7.80 8.39
N PHE A 59 6.33 -8.01 7.12
CA PHE A 59 5.08 -8.60 6.63
C PHE A 59 5.22 -10.04 6.13
N GLN A 60 6.38 -10.66 6.36
CA GLN A 60 6.57 -12.07 6.09
C GLN A 60 5.48 -12.94 6.76
N PRO A 61 5.02 -14.02 6.11
CA PRO A 61 3.85 -14.82 6.49
C PRO A 61 3.95 -15.51 7.87
N SER A 62 5.10 -15.41 8.54
CA SER A 62 5.32 -15.91 9.89
C SER A 62 4.95 -14.90 10.98
N CYS A 63 4.57 -13.68 10.62
CA CYS A 63 4.26 -12.60 11.55
C CYS A 63 2.78 -12.26 11.61
N ASP A 64 2.25 -12.15 12.84
CA ASP A 64 0.91 -11.67 13.21
C ASP A 64 0.17 -10.82 12.15
N THR A 65 -1.01 -11.29 11.75
CA THR A 65 -1.96 -10.55 10.89
C THR A 65 -2.46 -9.26 11.56
N SER A 66 -2.26 -9.11 12.87
CA SER A 66 -2.60 -7.94 13.69
C SER A 66 -1.71 -6.71 13.43
N ARG A 67 -0.65 -6.83 12.61
CA ARG A 67 0.27 -5.71 12.34
C ARG A 67 -0.35 -4.73 11.35
N GLN A 68 -0.19 -3.45 11.62
CA GLN A 68 -0.60 -2.41 10.68
C GLN A 68 0.47 -1.32 10.67
N ILE A 69 0.87 -0.89 9.48
CA ILE A 69 1.78 0.23 9.29
C ILE A 69 1.07 1.27 8.43
N THR A 70 1.04 2.52 8.90
CA THR A 70 0.50 3.65 8.16
C THR A 70 1.57 4.70 8.00
N PHE A 71 1.80 5.15 6.76
CA PHE A 71 2.77 6.19 6.43
C PHE A 71 2.26 7.08 5.29
N GLN A 72 2.90 8.23 5.12
CA GLN A 72 2.60 9.13 4.01
C GLN A 72 3.60 8.94 2.88
N TYR A 73 3.10 8.85 1.66
CA TYR A 73 3.90 8.69 0.46
C TYR A 73 3.25 9.44 -0.71
N ALA A 74 4.03 10.27 -1.40
CA ALA A 74 3.55 11.14 -2.50
C ALA A 74 2.31 12.00 -2.13
N GLY A 75 2.17 12.39 -0.86
CA GLY A 75 1.01 13.16 -0.37
C GLY A 75 -0.25 12.33 -0.10
N LEU A 76 -0.15 11.00 -0.21
CA LEU A 76 -1.21 10.03 0.10
C LEU A 76 -0.91 9.30 1.39
N LEU A 77 -1.96 8.84 2.06
CA LEU A 77 -1.86 8.01 3.25
C LEU A 77 -1.94 6.54 2.85
N VAL A 78 -0.82 5.82 2.95
CA VAL A 78 -0.73 4.39 2.69
C VAL A 78 -0.82 3.66 4.02
N SER A 79 -1.77 2.73 4.14
CA SER A 79 -1.86 1.80 5.27
C SER A 79 -1.76 0.36 4.78
N LEU A 80 -0.78 -0.36 5.30
CA LEU A 80 -0.56 -1.77 5.06
C LEU A 80 -1.00 -2.58 6.28
N PHE A 81 -1.72 -3.67 6.05
CA PHE A 81 -2.19 -4.60 7.06
C PHE A 81 -1.41 -5.91 6.97
N GLY A 82 -1.23 -6.58 8.11
CA GLY A 82 -0.51 -7.85 8.26
C GLY A 82 -1.15 -9.03 7.52
N ASP A 83 -2.39 -8.83 7.06
CA ASP A 83 -3.13 -9.73 6.18
C ASP A 83 -2.73 -9.57 4.70
N GLY A 84 -1.82 -8.64 4.36
CA GLY A 84 -1.46 -8.32 2.97
C GLY A 84 -2.38 -7.27 2.33
N THR A 85 -3.37 -6.75 3.05
CA THR A 85 -4.23 -5.68 2.52
C THR A 85 -3.48 -4.34 2.51
N VAL A 86 -3.54 -3.61 1.41
CA VAL A 86 -3.00 -2.25 1.26
C VAL A 86 -4.13 -1.28 0.95
N THR A 87 -4.20 -0.19 1.70
CA THR A 87 -5.18 0.87 1.50
C THR A 87 -4.46 2.20 1.30
N VAL A 88 -4.89 2.97 0.31
CA VAL A 88 -4.35 4.28 -0.01
C VAL A 88 -5.50 5.28 0.07
N LYS A 89 -5.31 6.35 0.84
CA LYS A 89 -6.31 7.41 0.99
C LYS A 89 -5.73 8.75 0.58
N GLN A 90 -6.47 9.48 -0.25
CA GLN A 90 -6.24 10.91 -0.46
C GLN A 90 -6.59 11.68 0.83
N ARG A 91 -5.80 12.70 1.17
CA ARG A 91 -6.07 13.59 2.30
C ARG A 91 -7.10 14.67 1.94
#